data_AF-A0A7M3XQQ5-F1
#
_entry.id   AF-A0A7M3XQQ5-F1
#
_cell.length_a   1.000
_cell.length_b   1.000
_cell.length_c   1.000
_cell.angle_alpha   90.00
_cell.angle_beta   90.00
_cell.angle_gamma   90.00
#
_symmetry.space_group_name_H-M   'P 1'
#
loop_
_entity.id
_entity.type
_entity.pdbx_description
1 polymer ?
#
loop_
_entity_poly.entity_id
_entity_poly.type
_entity_poly.pdbx_seq_one_letter_code
_entity_poly.pdbx_strand_id
1 'polypeptide(L)'
;MADRTNTIFRALDRKASAITEFTMRQYRTKISTWVVLITGLVIISLLMMFYVDAMQRDFESVDNDGDSFDSDGDSYPDGQERLYGTNPFSELSNPGLFVPPIPPDDPSVWIDEDDFDWNESPTGTRSVSVGYDDDGDCRTEDRTSSQKDTNDNGIECDIELSLSLTGEFRYDADNFVDEDPDDDAYAKEALHRASILGIGKLGFVFIISIFIPLFMATGLIRDEMNSGTMHYMLTKPIARTEVFFYRVIGYLGIVWPYLIILTLISAVVTGFAGPGD
;
A
#
# COMPACT_ATOMS: atom_id res chain seq x y z
N MET A 1 -6.40 -62.26 13.24
CA MET A 1 -5.33 -61.35 13.71
C MET A 1 -4.91 -60.55 12.48
N ALA A 2 -5.38 -59.31 12.35
CA ALA A 2 -5.22 -58.53 11.13
C ALA A 2 -3.74 -58.19 10.90
N ASP A 3 -3.20 -58.65 9.77
CA ASP A 3 -1.86 -58.35 9.30
C ASP A 3 -1.74 -56.83 9.08
N ARG A 4 -1.00 -56.15 9.97
CA ARG A 4 -0.70 -54.73 9.78
C ARG A 4 0.33 -54.64 8.67
N THR A 5 -0.16 -54.52 7.44
CA THR A 5 0.64 -54.17 6.28
C THR A 5 1.53 -52.97 6.60
N ASN A 6 2.85 -53.20 6.67
CA ASN A 6 3.86 -52.16 6.75
C ASN A 6 3.85 -51.42 5.40
N THR A 7 2.90 -50.51 5.23
CA THR A 7 2.78 -49.70 4.02
C THR A 7 3.99 -48.78 3.94
N ILE A 8 4.56 -48.68 2.72
CA ILE A 8 5.73 -47.85 2.38
C ILE A 8 5.58 -46.42 2.93
N PHE A 9 4.34 -45.90 2.99
CA PHE A 9 3.98 -44.61 3.55
C PHE A 9 4.32 -44.44 5.05
N ARG A 10 4.14 -45.45 5.93
CA ARG A 10 4.52 -45.33 7.35
C ARG A 10 6.04 -45.31 7.54
N ALA A 11 6.78 -46.03 6.70
CA ALA A 11 8.24 -46.04 6.74
C ALA A 11 8.83 -44.73 6.19
N LEU A 12 8.19 -44.15 5.17
CA LEU A 12 8.55 -42.85 4.62
C LEU A 12 8.26 -41.72 5.62
N ASP A 13 7.10 -41.75 6.28
CA ASP A 13 6.69 -40.80 7.32
C ASP A 13 7.68 -40.75 8.50
N ARG A 14 8.11 -41.91 9.01
CA ARG A 14 9.08 -41.98 10.13
C ARG A 14 10.47 -41.44 9.76
N LYS A 15 10.91 -41.65 8.51
CA LYS A 15 12.19 -41.15 8.01
C LYS A 15 12.14 -39.65 7.75
N ALA A 16 11.07 -39.19 7.12
CA ALA A 16 10.80 -37.78 6.87
C ALA A 16 10.76 -37.00 8.19
N SER A 17 10.03 -37.52 9.19
CA SER A 17 9.95 -36.93 10.52
C SER A 17 11.32 -36.83 11.21
N ALA A 18 12.14 -37.89 11.17
CA ALA A 18 13.46 -37.87 11.81
C ALA A 18 14.42 -36.83 11.19
N ILE A 19 14.43 -36.71 9.86
CA ILE A 19 15.27 -35.73 9.16
C ILE A 19 14.75 -34.29 9.41
N THR A 20 13.44 -34.11 9.39
CA THR A 20 12.77 -32.82 9.68
C THR A 20 13.04 -32.38 11.12
N GLU A 21 12.98 -33.29 12.09
CA GLU A 21 13.26 -32.98 13.49
C GLU A 21 14.75 -32.63 13.68
N PHE A 22 15.64 -33.38 13.03
CA PHE A 22 17.07 -33.10 13.06
C PHE A 22 17.40 -31.71 12.51
N THR A 23 16.80 -31.31 11.38
CA THR A 23 16.99 -29.96 10.85
C THR A 23 16.45 -28.90 11.79
N MET A 24 15.27 -29.09 12.37
CA MET A 24 14.73 -28.13 13.34
C MET A 24 15.63 -27.98 14.58
N ARG A 25 16.24 -29.06 15.07
CA ARG A 25 17.22 -29.01 16.17
C ARG A 25 18.51 -28.29 15.74
N GLN A 26 18.97 -28.53 14.51
CA GLN A 26 20.13 -27.84 13.95
C GLN A 26 19.90 -26.32 13.85
N TYR A 27 18.74 -25.89 13.35
CA TYR A 27 18.39 -24.47 13.26
C TYR A 27 18.29 -23.80 14.63
N ARG A 28 17.72 -24.49 15.62
CA ARG A 28 17.61 -23.97 17.00
C ARG A 28 18.95 -23.79 17.71
N THR A 29 19.97 -24.57 17.34
CA THR A 29 21.28 -24.53 18.00
C THR A 29 22.28 -23.61 17.28
N LYS A 30 22.08 -23.32 16.00
CA LYS A 30 22.94 -22.41 15.24
C LYS A 30 22.65 -20.95 15.60
N ILE A 31 23.66 -20.26 16.11
CA ILE A 31 23.61 -18.82 16.44
C ILE A 31 23.23 -17.99 15.19
N SER A 32 23.71 -18.38 14.01
CA SER A 32 23.40 -17.69 12.75
C SER A 32 21.90 -17.58 12.47
N THR A 33 21.12 -18.60 12.85
CA THR A 33 19.65 -18.55 12.72
C THR A 33 19.09 -17.43 13.57
N TRP A 34 19.43 -17.39 14.86
CA TRP A 34 18.93 -16.40 15.81
C TRP A 34 19.38 -14.99 15.47
N VAL A 35 20.61 -14.81 15.00
CA VAL A 35 21.11 -13.50 14.54
C VAL A 35 20.24 -12.97 13.40
N VAL A 36 19.92 -13.79 12.40
CA VAL A 36 19.07 -13.35 11.28
C VAL A 36 17.65 -13.06 11.75
N LEU A 37 17.07 -13.90 12.61
CA LEU A 37 15.70 -13.69 13.12
C LEU A 37 15.59 -12.40 13.96
N ILE A 38 16.56 -12.11 14.82
CA ILE A 38 16.58 -10.90 15.66
C ILE A 38 16.83 -9.67 14.79
N THR A 39 17.81 -9.73 13.88
CA THR A 39 18.11 -8.61 12.97
C THR A 39 16.90 -8.26 12.12
N GLY A 40 16.20 -9.28 11.60
CA GLY A 40 14.95 -9.07 10.86
C GLY A 40 13.85 -8.42 11.69
N LEU A 41 13.67 -8.87 12.93
CA LEU A 41 12.70 -8.27 13.85
C LEU A 41 13.03 -6.80 14.14
N VAL A 42 14.31 -6.48 14.39
CA VAL A 42 14.75 -5.10 14.67
C VAL A 42 14.51 -4.20 13.46
N ILE A 43 14.86 -4.64 12.25
CA ILE A 43 14.66 -3.87 11.02
C ILE A 43 13.16 -3.62 10.78
N ILE A 44 12.32 -4.65 10.89
CA ILE A 44 10.87 -4.50 10.73
C ILE A 44 10.31 -3.56 11.81
N SER A 45 10.73 -3.71 13.06
CA SER A 45 10.29 -2.82 14.15
C SER A 45 10.66 -1.35 13.90
N LEU A 46 11.86 -1.09 13.37
CA LEU A 46 12.32 0.25 13.04
C LEU A 46 11.52 0.84 11.87
N LEU A 47 11.22 0.03 10.85
CA LEU A 47 10.34 0.45 9.75
C LEU A 47 8.92 0.74 10.22
N MET A 48 8.39 -0.06 11.15
CA MET A 48 7.09 0.20 11.76
C MET A 48 7.07 1.50 12.55
N MET A 49 8.15 1.86 13.24
CA MET A 49 8.26 3.16 13.90
C MET A 49 8.21 4.31 12.90
N PHE A 50 8.97 4.23 11.80
CA PHE A 50 8.91 5.24 10.75
C PHE A 50 7.55 5.31 10.07
N TYR A 51 6.88 4.17 9.91
CA TYR A 51 5.52 4.13 9.39
C TYR A 51 4.55 4.87 10.32
N VAL A 52 4.55 4.55 11.63
CA VAL A 52 3.68 5.22 12.60
C VAL A 52 3.96 6.71 12.66
N ASP A 53 5.23 7.10 12.73
CA ASP A 53 5.65 8.50 12.72
C ASP A 53 5.17 9.23 11.48
N ALA A 54 5.25 8.60 10.31
CA ALA A 54 4.85 9.24 9.06
C ALA A 54 3.31 9.26 8.87
N MET A 55 2.56 8.34 9.50
CA MET A 55 1.09 8.40 9.56
C MET A 55 0.55 9.46 10.54
N GLN A 56 1.37 9.88 11.49
CA GLN A 56 1.04 10.92 12.47
C GLN A 56 1.50 12.32 12.06
N ARG A 57 2.10 12.46 10.87
CA ARG A 57 2.45 13.76 10.32
C ARG A 57 1.25 14.33 9.61
N ASP A 58 1.06 15.62 9.79
CA ASP A 58 0.15 16.43 8.98
C ASP A 58 0.93 16.87 7.73
N PHE A 59 0.29 16.75 6.57
CA PHE A 59 0.77 17.32 5.33
C PHE A 59 0.09 18.67 5.11
N GLU A 60 0.86 19.65 4.64
CA GLU A 60 0.32 20.98 4.31
C GLU A 60 -0.36 20.86 2.96
N SER A 61 -1.63 21.26 2.90
CA SER A 61 -2.39 21.33 1.66
C SER A 61 -1.98 22.55 0.85
N VAL A 62 -2.06 22.39 -0.46
CA VAL A 62 -1.63 23.40 -1.43
C VAL A 62 -2.81 23.81 -2.28
N ASP A 63 -3.25 25.04 -2.07
CA ASP A 63 -4.14 25.77 -2.96
C ASP A 63 -3.43 25.99 -4.31
N ASN A 64 -3.88 25.31 -5.37
CA ASN A 64 -3.28 25.38 -6.69
C ASN A 64 -3.99 26.37 -7.62
N ASP A 65 -5.27 26.64 -7.40
CA ASP A 65 -6.08 27.49 -8.27
C ASP A 65 -6.16 28.96 -7.77
N GLY A 66 -5.87 29.17 -6.48
CA GLY A 66 -5.66 30.45 -5.81
C GLY A 66 -6.92 31.07 -5.22
N ASP A 67 -7.94 30.29 -4.88
CA ASP A 67 -9.25 30.83 -4.55
C ASP A 67 -9.59 30.91 -3.05
N SER A 68 -8.73 30.35 -2.22
CA SER A 68 -8.68 30.64 -0.78
C SER A 68 -8.31 32.10 -0.47
N PHE A 69 -7.73 32.80 -1.43
CA PHE A 69 -7.27 34.17 -1.27
C PHE A 69 -8.43 35.17 -1.30
N ASP A 70 -8.28 36.26 -0.56
CA ASP A 70 -9.16 37.43 -0.60
C ASP A 70 -8.47 38.51 -1.44
N SER A 71 -8.82 38.57 -2.73
CA SER A 71 -8.15 39.44 -3.71
C SER A 71 -8.43 40.93 -3.50
N ASP A 72 -9.58 41.29 -2.93
CA ASP A 72 -10.00 42.69 -2.77
C ASP A 72 -9.97 43.21 -1.33
N GLY A 73 -9.86 42.34 -0.33
CA GLY A 73 -9.66 42.68 1.07
C GLY A 73 -10.95 42.85 1.87
N ASP A 74 -12.09 42.39 1.37
CA ASP A 74 -13.39 42.50 2.06
C ASP A 74 -13.73 41.32 2.99
N SER A 75 -12.77 40.42 3.19
CA SER A 75 -12.78 39.25 4.07
C SER A 75 -13.61 38.06 3.56
N TYR A 76 -14.02 38.06 2.29
CA TYR A 76 -14.60 36.90 1.62
C TYR A 76 -13.54 36.24 0.72
N PRO A 77 -13.33 34.92 0.79
CA PRO A 77 -12.47 34.21 -0.16
C PRO A 77 -13.00 34.29 -1.59
N ASP A 78 -12.11 34.37 -2.57
CA ASP A 78 -12.42 34.47 -3.99
C ASP A 78 -13.31 33.29 -4.45
N GLY A 79 -13.06 32.07 -3.96
CA GLY A 79 -13.88 30.89 -4.23
C GLY A 79 -15.33 31.05 -3.79
N GLN A 80 -15.55 31.54 -2.56
CA GLN A 80 -16.89 31.82 -2.03
C GLN A 80 -17.63 32.86 -2.88
N GLU A 81 -16.91 33.88 -3.34
CA GLU A 81 -17.48 34.90 -4.20
C GLU A 81 -17.85 34.35 -5.57
N ARG A 82 -17.04 33.45 -6.15
CA ARG A 82 -17.34 32.77 -7.41
C ARG A 82 -18.56 31.87 -7.29
N LEU A 83 -18.64 31.06 -6.22
CA LEU A 83 -19.77 30.20 -5.92
C LEU A 83 -21.10 30.98 -5.85
N TYR A 84 -21.07 32.17 -5.25
CA TYR A 84 -22.25 33.01 -5.08
C TYR A 84 -22.44 34.06 -6.20
N GLY A 85 -21.60 34.05 -7.22
CA GLY A 85 -21.69 34.95 -8.37
C GLY A 85 -21.43 36.43 -8.04
N THR A 86 -20.69 36.70 -6.96
CA THR A 86 -20.17 38.03 -6.63
C THR A 86 -18.81 38.25 -7.30
N ASN A 87 -18.14 39.38 -7.06
CA ASN A 87 -16.97 39.75 -7.86
C ASN A 87 -15.71 39.81 -6.97
N PRO A 88 -14.79 38.83 -7.09
CA PRO A 88 -13.57 38.70 -6.29
C PRO A 88 -12.65 39.92 -6.24
N PHE A 89 -12.84 40.87 -7.16
CA PHE A 89 -11.97 42.03 -7.32
C PHE A 89 -12.65 43.34 -6.90
N SER A 90 -13.75 43.27 -6.15
CA SER A 90 -14.56 44.42 -5.80
C SER A 90 -15.18 44.31 -4.40
N GLU A 91 -14.57 45.00 -3.43
CA GLU A 91 -14.99 45.05 -2.00
C GLU A 91 -16.48 45.39 -1.74
N LEU A 92 -17.17 45.92 -2.76
CA LEU A 92 -18.57 46.30 -2.74
C LEU A 92 -19.52 45.23 -3.32
N SER A 93 -18.98 44.05 -3.63
CA SER A 93 -19.68 42.99 -4.34
C SER A 93 -19.33 41.67 -3.68
N ASN A 94 -19.88 41.43 -2.48
CA ASN A 94 -19.71 40.21 -1.70
C ASN A 94 -21.03 39.57 -1.23
N PRO A 95 -21.00 38.28 -0.85
CA PRO A 95 -22.18 37.52 -0.38
C PRO A 95 -22.81 38.11 0.91
N GLY A 96 -22.07 38.92 1.66
CA GLY A 96 -22.58 39.64 2.84
C GLY A 96 -23.68 40.66 2.53
N LEU A 97 -23.81 41.08 1.26
CA LEU A 97 -24.84 42.01 0.80
C LEU A 97 -26.16 41.31 0.42
N PHE A 98 -26.20 39.98 0.43
CA PHE A 98 -27.40 39.21 0.11
C PHE A 98 -28.48 39.30 1.19
N VAL A 99 -29.69 38.86 0.85
CA VAL A 99 -30.83 38.80 1.77
C VAL A 99 -31.41 37.38 1.73
N PRO A 100 -31.10 36.51 2.72
CA PRO A 100 -30.29 36.77 3.91
C PRO A 100 -28.78 36.94 3.61
N PRO A 101 -28.03 37.66 4.47
CA PRO A 101 -26.59 37.83 4.29
C PRO A 101 -25.86 36.51 4.57
N ILE A 102 -24.83 36.23 3.77
CA ILE A 102 -23.99 35.04 3.90
C ILE A 102 -22.68 35.44 4.61
N PRO A 103 -22.30 34.76 5.71
CA PRO A 103 -21.04 35.04 6.40
C PRO A 103 -19.85 34.58 5.55
N PRO A 104 -18.66 35.19 5.73
CA PRO A 104 -17.46 34.71 5.06
C PRO A 104 -17.09 33.31 5.55
N ASP A 105 -16.68 32.45 4.63
CA ASP A 105 -16.18 31.12 4.92
C ASP A 105 -14.72 31.17 5.42
N ASP A 106 -14.27 30.11 6.08
CA ASP A 106 -12.86 29.99 6.44
C ASP A 106 -12.06 29.68 5.16
N PRO A 107 -10.90 30.33 4.92
CA PRO A 107 -10.09 30.03 3.75
C PRO A 107 -9.73 28.56 3.61
N SER A 108 -9.66 27.78 4.71
CA SER A 108 -9.37 26.35 4.64
C SER A 108 -10.42 25.50 3.92
N VAL A 109 -11.62 26.03 3.70
CA VAL A 109 -12.67 25.35 2.92
C VAL A 109 -12.31 25.32 1.44
N TRP A 110 -11.52 26.30 0.99
CA TRP A 110 -11.13 26.54 -0.39
C TRP A 110 -9.67 26.11 -0.67
N ILE A 111 -9.23 25.02 -0.04
CA ILE A 111 -7.84 24.52 -0.16
C ILE A 111 -7.85 22.99 -0.34
N ASP A 112 -8.73 22.29 0.36
CA ASP A 112 -8.97 20.86 0.21
C ASP A 112 -10.46 20.67 -0.12
N GLU A 113 -10.84 21.00 -1.35
CA GLU A 113 -12.23 21.16 -1.78
C GLU A 113 -12.88 19.85 -2.21
N ASP A 114 -12.14 19.06 -2.97
CA ASP A 114 -12.65 17.86 -3.64
C ASP A 114 -11.80 16.61 -3.30
N ASP A 115 -12.29 15.43 -3.64
CA ASP A 115 -11.59 14.17 -3.44
C ASP A 115 -11.34 13.44 -4.78
N PHE A 116 -10.31 12.60 -4.85
CA PHE A 116 -10.05 11.82 -6.08
C PHE A 116 -11.03 10.64 -6.24
N ASP A 117 -12.18 10.85 -6.84
CA ASP A 117 -13.27 9.86 -6.93
C ASP A 117 -13.20 8.89 -8.15
N TRP A 118 -12.02 8.67 -8.70
CA TRP A 118 -11.89 8.01 -10.01
C TRP A 118 -11.98 6.47 -9.94
N ASN A 119 -13.17 5.94 -10.22
CA ASN A 119 -13.42 4.49 -10.21
C ASN A 119 -13.17 3.77 -11.56
N GLU A 120 -12.97 4.53 -12.64
CA GLU A 120 -12.77 4.04 -14.00
C GLU A 120 -11.47 4.61 -14.61
N SER A 121 -10.83 3.84 -15.48
CA SER A 121 -9.63 4.28 -16.20
C SER A 121 -9.80 4.10 -17.70
N PRO A 122 -9.36 5.07 -18.53
CA PRO A 122 -9.49 4.97 -19.98
C PRO A 122 -8.70 3.76 -20.50
N THR A 123 -9.32 2.98 -21.39
CA THR A 123 -8.71 1.79 -21.99
C THR A 123 -8.72 1.89 -23.50
N GLY A 124 -7.54 1.84 -24.12
CA GLY A 124 -7.40 1.95 -25.57
C GLY A 124 -7.75 3.36 -26.05
N THR A 125 -8.71 3.50 -26.96
CA THR A 125 -9.20 4.79 -27.48
C THR A 125 -10.50 5.26 -26.83
N ARG A 126 -10.94 4.62 -25.74
CA ARG A 126 -12.14 5.03 -25.01
C ARG A 126 -11.77 6.08 -23.98
N SER A 127 -12.35 7.28 -24.07
CA SER A 127 -12.37 8.23 -22.96
C SER A 127 -13.37 7.81 -21.90
N VAL A 128 -13.10 8.19 -20.67
CA VAL A 128 -13.97 8.02 -19.51
C VAL A 128 -14.14 9.38 -18.85
N SER A 129 -15.34 9.60 -18.34
CA SER A 129 -15.73 10.78 -17.57
C SER A 129 -15.68 10.38 -16.10
N VAL A 130 -14.94 11.14 -15.30
CA VAL A 130 -14.74 10.97 -13.85
C VAL A 130 -14.76 12.34 -13.17
N GLY A 131 -14.59 12.39 -11.85
CA GLY A 131 -14.59 13.62 -11.10
C GLY A 131 -15.98 13.96 -10.58
N TYR A 132 -16.01 14.53 -9.38
CA TYR A 132 -17.24 14.93 -8.74
C TYR A 132 -16.98 16.19 -7.92
N ASP A 133 -17.54 17.28 -8.44
CA ASP A 133 -17.76 18.54 -7.75
C ASP A 133 -18.52 18.32 -6.42
N ASP A 134 -17.77 18.24 -5.32
CA ASP A 134 -18.23 17.95 -3.95
C ASP A 134 -18.74 19.23 -3.24
N ASP A 135 -18.16 20.39 -3.56
CA ASP A 135 -18.49 21.69 -2.97
C ASP A 135 -19.63 22.42 -3.72
N GLY A 136 -19.86 22.06 -4.98
CA GLY A 136 -20.99 22.44 -5.82
C GLY A 136 -20.79 23.71 -6.66
N ASP A 137 -19.57 24.20 -6.81
CA ASP A 137 -19.27 25.49 -7.42
C ASP A 137 -19.20 25.46 -8.97
N CYS A 138 -19.00 24.28 -9.58
CA CYS A 138 -19.31 24.09 -11.00
C CYS A 138 -20.81 24.00 -11.24
N ARG A 139 -21.55 23.34 -10.35
CA ARG A 139 -22.97 23.04 -10.54
C ARG A 139 -23.93 24.18 -10.22
N THR A 140 -23.44 25.38 -9.88
CA THR A 140 -24.27 26.56 -9.55
C THR A 140 -25.34 26.89 -10.60
N GLU A 141 -26.51 27.35 -10.18
CA GLU A 141 -27.63 27.70 -11.08
C GLU A 141 -27.34 28.91 -11.99
N ASP A 142 -26.38 29.76 -11.61
CA ASP A 142 -26.01 30.96 -12.37
C ASP A 142 -25.18 30.66 -13.63
N ARG A 143 -24.65 29.43 -13.75
CA ARG A 143 -23.87 28.96 -14.91
C ARG A 143 -24.78 28.29 -15.94
N THR A 144 -24.60 28.66 -17.20
CA THR A 144 -25.27 28.00 -18.31
C THR A 144 -24.68 26.62 -18.56
N SER A 145 -25.43 25.69 -19.19
CA SER A 145 -24.93 24.36 -19.55
C SER A 145 -23.59 24.40 -20.29
N SER A 146 -23.38 25.36 -21.20
CA SER A 146 -22.11 25.53 -21.93
C SER A 146 -20.96 26.12 -21.10
N GLN A 147 -21.24 26.68 -19.92
CA GLN A 147 -20.21 27.10 -18.97
C GLN A 147 -19.88 26.00 -17.96
N LYS A 148 -20.73 24.97 -17.86
CA LYS A 148 -20.52 23.78 -17.03
C LYS A 148 -19.78 22.68 -17.79
N ASP A 149 -19.95 22.63 -19.11
CA ASP A 149 -19.22 21.76 -20.05
C ASP A 149 -18.21 22.63 -20.81
N THR A 150 -17.08 22.93 -20.18
CA THR A 150 -16.00 23.78 -20.74
C THR A 150 -15.13 22.98 -21.71
N ASN A 151 -15.01 21.66 -21.51
CA ASN A 151 -14.28 20.75 -22.38
C ASN A 151 -15.10 20.30 -23.62
N ASP A 152 -16.37 20.73 -23.73
CA ASP A 152 -17.30 20.46 -24.84
C ASP A 152 -17.51 18.94 -25.10
N ASN A 153 -17.42 18.11 -24.06
CA ASN A 153 -17.57 16.65 -24.17
C ASN A 153 -19.04 16.19 -24.10
N GLY A 154 -19.97 17.08 -23.75
CA GLY A 154 -21.41 16.85 -23.63
C GLY A 154 -21.88 16.34 -22.27
N ILE A 155 -21.00 16.34 -21.27
CA ILE A 155 -21.25 16.06 -19.86
C ILE A 155 -20.88 17.35 -19.10
N GLU A 156 -21.71 17.73 -18.13
CA GLU A 156 -21.50 18.97 -17.36
C GLU A 156 -20.74 18.65 -16.07
N CYS A 157 -19.75 19.48 -15.73
CA CYS A 157 -18.97 19.41 -14.50
C CYS A 157 -18.32 18.04 -14.32
N ASP A 158 -17.47 17.68 -15.29
CA ASP A 158 -16.72 16.43 -15.29
C ASP A 158 -15.27 16.59 -15.77
N ILE A 159 -14.51 15.50 -15.61
CA ILE A 159 -13.14 15.37 -16.09
C ILE A 159 -13.09 14.26 -17.14
N GLU A 160 -12.78 14.64 -18.38
CA GLU A 160 -12.53 13.68 -19.44
C GLU A 160 -11.10 13.13 -19.34
N LEU A 161 -10.99 11.86 -18.99
CA LEU A 161 -9.74 11.11 -19.10
C LEU A 161 -9.66 10.40 -20.44
N SER A 162 -8.63 10.70 -21.21
CA SER A 162 -8.33 10.06 -22.49
C SER A 162 -6.92 9.49 -22.53
N LEU A 163 -6.72 8.45 -23.35
CA LEU A 163 -5.41 7.86 -23.56
C LEU A 163 -4.89 8.28 -24.95
N SER A 164 -3.72 8.89 -24.99
CA SER A 164 -3.01 9.15 -26.24
C SER A 164 -2.62 7.83 -26.92
N LEU A 165 -2.41 7.88 -28.24
CA LEU A 165 -1.90 6.74 -29.03
C LEU A 165 -0.54 6.21 -28.53
N THR A 166 0.20 7.03 -27.78
CA THR A 166 1.47 6.70 -27.13
C THR A 166 1.32 6.04 -25.77
N GLY A 167 0.09 5.92 -25.24
CA GLY A 167 -0.21 5.41 -23.90
C GLY A 167 -0.05 6.44 -22.78
N GLU A 168 0.03 7.73 -23.12
CA GLU A 168 0.07 8.83 -22.15
C GLU A 168 -1.36 9.24 -21.77
N PHE A 169 -1.61 9.42 -20.48
CA PHE A 169 -2.89 9.95 -19.98
C PHE A 169 -2.99 11.43 -20.30
N ARG A 170 -4.14 11.83 -20.80
CA ARG A 170 -4.55 13.23 -20.91
C ARG A 170 -5.81 13.40 -20.09
N TYR A 171 -5.86 14.47 -19.32
CA TYR A 171 -7.03 14.93 -18.62
C TYR A 171 -7.45 16.25 -19.25
N ASP A 172 -8.76 16.41 -19.45
CA ASP A 172 -9.38 17.66 -19.86
C ASP A 172 -10.56 17.88 -18.91
N ALA A 173 -10.38 18.80 -17.96
CA ALA A 173 -11.34 19.05 -16.89
C ALA A 173 -12.20 20.26 -17.25
N ASP A 174 -13.48 20.20 -16.88
CA ASP A 174 -14.28 21.41 -16.76
C ASP A 174 -13.72 22.32 -15.67
N ASN A 175 -13.93 23.63 -15.79
CA ASN A 175 -13.52 24.55 -14.73
C ASN A 175 -14.37 24.31 -13.48
N PHE A 176 -13.78 24.43 -12.29
CA PHE A 176 -14.47 24.30 -11.00
C PHE A 176 -14.84 22.84 -10.65
N VAL A 177 -13.98 21.89 -11.05
CA VAL A 177 -14.18 20.46 -10.78
C VAL A 177 -12.87 19.82 -10.35
N ASP A 178 -12.88 19.15 -9.19
CA ASP A 178 -11.71 18.52 -8.57
C ASP A 178 -10.49 19.47 -8.53
N GLU A 179 -10.70 20.75 -8.16
CA GLU A 179 -9.69 21.82 -8.31
C GLU A 179 -8.50 21.63 -7.36
N ASP A 180 -8.79 21.27 -6.11
CA ASP A 180 -7.78 20.94 -5.11
C ASP A 180 -8.16 19.72 -4.25
N PRO A 181 -7.47 18.57 -4.45
CA PRO A 181 -7.74 17.34 -3.73
C PRO A 181 -7.08 17.30 -2.34
N ASP A 182 -7.65 16.55 -1.39
CA ASP A 182 -7.05 16.39 -0.04
C ASP A 182 -5.63 15.77 -0.10
N ASP A 183 -4.64 16.66 0.05
CA ASP A 183 -3.22 16.34 -0.01
C ASP A 183 -2.78 15.44 1.16
N ASP A 184 -3.39 15.60 2.33
CA ASP A 184 -3.06 14.85 3.55
C ASP A 184 -3.58 13.41 3.46
N ALA A 185 -4.82 13.23 3.01
CA ALA A 185 -5.40 11.93 2.70
C ALA A 185 -4.59 11.21 1.62
N TYR A 186 -4.26 11.89 0.52
CA TYR A 186 -3.44 11.33 -0.56
C TYR A 186 -2.06 10.91 -0.07
N ALA A 187 -1.35 11.80 0.66
CA ALA A 187 0.00 11.53 1.15
C ALA A 187 0.02 10.35 2.12
N LYS A 188 -0.95 10.27 3.04
CA LYS A 188 -1.10 9.15 3.98
C LYS A 188 -1.43 7.85 3.26
N GLU A 189 -2.30 7.86 2.25
CA GLU A 189 -2.59 6.65 1.48
C GLU A 189 -1.38 6.18 0.64
N ALA A 190 -0.72 7.10 -0.06
CA ALA A 190 0.47 6.81 -0.85
C ALA A 190 1.59 6.21 0.00
N LEU A 191 1.83 6.80 1.17
CA LEU A 191 2.80 6.32 2.15
C LEU A 191 2.41 4.93 2.71
N HIS A 192 1.12 4.70 2.98
CA HIS A 192 0.63 3.41 3.42
C HIS A 192 0.92 2.31 2.38
N ARG A 193 0.53 2.55 1.13
CA ARG A 193 0.77 1.64 0.00
C ARG A 193 2.27 1.39 -0.20
N ALA A 194 3.10 2.44 -0.14
CA ALA A 194 4.55 2.32 -0.25
C ALA A 194 5.17 1.50 0.88
N SER A 195 4.68 1.68 2.11
CA SER A 195 5.18 0.96 3.29
C SER A 195 4.91 -0.55 3.20
N ILE A 196 3.70 -0.95 2.77
CA ILE A 196 3.32 -2.35 2.57
C ILE A 196 4.23 -3.00 1.51
N LEU A 197 4.45 -2.30 0.40
CA LEU A 197 5.32 -2.77 -0.67
C LEU A 197 6.78 -2.90 -0.20
N GLY A 198 7.24 -1.96 0.63
CA GLY A 198 8.56 -2.00 1.27
C GLY A 198 8.73 -3.20 2.20
N ILE A 199 7.76 -3.45 3.08
CA ILE A 199 7.74 -4.61 4.00
C ILE A 199 7.72 -5.92 3.19
N GLY A 200 6.91 -6.00 2.13
CA GLY A 200 6.84 -7.16 1.26
C GLY A 200 8.18 -7.49 0.59
N LYS A 201 8.85 -6.48 0.03
CA LYS A 201 10.19 -6.63 -0.59
C LYS A 201 11.24 -7.08 0.42
N LEU A 202 11.23 -6.50 1.63
CA LEU A 202 12.17 -6.89 2.68
C LEU A 202 11.88 -8.30 3.23
N GLY A 203 10.62 -8.69 3.31
CA GLY A 203 10.21 -10.06 3.63
C GLY A 203 10.87 -11.09 2.71
N PHE A 204 10.93 -10.81 1.41
CA PHE A 204 11.63 -11.67 0.45
C PHE A 204 13.14 -11.77 0.72
N VAL A 205 13.79 -10.65 1.04
CA VAL A 205 15.21 -10.62 1.42
C VAL A 205 15.46 -11.45 2.69
N PHE A 206 14.57 -11.40 3.67
CA PHE A 206 14.69 -12.23 4.88
C PHE A 206 14.54 -13.72 4.59
N ILE A 207 13.62 -14.11 3.71
CA ILE A 207 13.48 -15.51 3.28
C ILE A 207 14.80 -16.01 2.68
N ILE A 208 15.43 -15.24 1.79
CA ILE A 208 16.74 -15.61 1.23
C ILE A 208 17.81 -15.67 2.33
N SER A 209 17.80 -14.73 3.27
CA SER A 209 18.81 -14.62 4.33
C SER A 209 18.77 -15.81 5.31
N ILE A 210 17.58 -16.32 5.65
CA ILE A 210 17.42 -17.51 6.51
C ILE A 210 17.72 -18.80 5.72
N PHE A 211 17.58 -18.76 4.40
CA PHE A 211 17.86 -19.87 3.49
C PHE A 211 19.37 -20.09 3.27
N ILE A 212 20.20 -19.05 3.29
CA ILE A 212 21.67 -19.19 3.13
C ILE A 212 22.29 -20.14 4.19
N PRO A 213 21.97 -20.04 5.49
CA PRO A 213 22.37 -21.03 6.49
C PRO A 213 21.97 -22.47 6.15
N LEU A 214 20.86 -22.70 5.43
CA LEU A 214 20.45 -24.04 4.97
C LEU A 214 21.50 -24.61 4.02
N PHE A 215 21.96 -23.80 3.06
CA PHE A 215 22.92 -24.20 2.02
C PHE A 215 24.32 -24.39 2.58
N MET A 216 24.72 -23.56 3.55
CA MET A 216 25.97 -23.79 4.27
C MET A 216 25.91 -25.10 5.09
N ALA A 217 24.75 -25.38 5.71
CA ALA A 217 24.52 -26.59 6.48
C ALA A 217 24.30 -27.86 5.63
N THR A 218 23.99 -27.75 4.33
CA THR A 218 23.99 -28.89 3.40
C THR A 218 25.41 -29.20 2.90
N GLY A 219 26.27 -28.19 2.75
CA GLY A 219 27.69 -28.38 2.45
C GLY A 219 28.41 -29.28 3.46
N LEU A 220 28.20 -29.02 4.76
CA LEU A 220 28.77 -29.84 5.84
C LEU A 220 28.32 -31.30 5.82
N ILE A 221 27.07 -31.56 5.43
CA ILE A 221 26.55 -32.94 5.32
C ILE A 221 27.10 -33.61 4.07
N ARG A 222 27.31 -32.89 2.96
CA ARG A 222 27.97 -33.45 1.77
C ARG A 222 29.36 -33.98 2.11
N ASP A 223 30.09 -33.30 2.99
CA ASP A 223 31.41 -33.76 3.44
C ASP A 223 31.32 -35.02 4.31
N GLU A 224 30.34 -35.10 5.23
CA GLU A 224 30.02 -36.34 5.97
C GLU A 224 29.52 -37.49 5.07
N MET A 225 28.79 -37.15 4.00
CA MET A 225 28.27 -38.07 3.01
C MET A 225 29.39 -38.67 2.16
N ASN A 226 30.35 -37.84 1.77
CA ASN A 226 31.52 -38.24 1.00
C ASN A 226 32.55 -38.96 1.88
N SER A 227 32.59 -38.70 3.19
CA SER A 227 33.47 -39.37 4.15
C SER A 227 32.99 -40.76 4.58
N GLY A 228 31.85 -41.26 4.06
CA GLY A 228 31.38 -42.63 4.26
C GLY A 228 30.77 -42.95 5.64
N THR A 229 30.61 -41.96 6.53
CA THR A 229 30.01 -42.17 7.87
C THR A 229 28.49 -42.27 7.84
N MET A 230 27.85 -41.92 6.71
CA MET A 230 26.40 -41.95 6.54
C MET A 230 25.79 -43.36 6.63
N HIS A 231 26.59 -44.41 6.34
CA HIS A 231 26.19 -45.81 6.50
C HIS A 231 25.83 -46.18 7.95
N TYR A 232 26.33 -45.43 8.95
CA TYR A 232 26.02 -45.66 10.36
C TYR A 232 24.72 -45.00 10.82
N MET A 233 24.19 -44.03 10.06
CA MET A 233 22.93 -43.34 10.41
C MET A 233 21.70 -43.90 9.68
N LEU A 234 21.87 -44.59 8.54
CA LEU A 234 20.73 -45.05 7.72
C LEU A 234 20.98 -46.45 7.15
N THR A 235 20.15 -47.42 7.54
CA THR A 235 20.23 -48.83 7.12
C THR A 235 19.70 -49.11 5.71
N LYS A 236 19.22 -48.10 4.97
CA LYS A 236 18.79 -48.21 3.57
C LYS A 236 19.32 -47.04 2.74
N PRO A 237 19.72 -47.27 1.47
CA PRO A 237 20.08 -46.19 0.57
C PRO A 237 18.87 -45.27 0.35
N ILE A 238 19.06 -43.97 0.56
CA ILE A 238 18.06 -42.91 0.32
C ILE A 238 18.54 -42.07 -0.86
N ALA A 239 17.63 -41.68 -1.75
CA ALA A 239 17.97 -40.78 -2.85
C ALA A 239 18.32 -39.38 -2.29
N ARG A 240 19.37 -38.74 -2.81
CA ARG A 240 19.80 -37.40 -2.33
C ARG A 240 18.66 -36.37 -2.38
N THR A 241 17.77 -36.49 -3.36
CA THR A 241 16.61 -35.62 -3.57
C THR A 241 15.59 -35.71 -2.44
N GLU A 242 15.37 -36.90 -1.87
CA GLU A 242 14.43 -37.09 -0.76
C GLU A 242 14.94 -36.45 0.52
N VAL A 243 16.25 -36.58 0.80
CA VAL A 243 16.89 -35.91 1.95
C VAL A 243 16.76 -34.40 1.82
N PHE A 244 17.03 -33.84 0.64
CA PHE A 244 16.86 -32.41 0.41
C PHE A 244 15.43 -31.94 0.69
N PHE A 245 14.43 -32.66 0.17
CA PHE A 245 13.02 -32.34 0.37
C PHE A 245 12.62 -32.30 1.86
N TYR A 246 13.00 -33.30 2.64
CA TYR A 246 12.68 -33.33 4.08
C TYR A 246 13.39 -32.21 4.87
N ARG A 247 14.58 -31.78 4.44
CA ARG A 247 15.24 -30.61 5.05
C ARG A 247 14.52 -29.31 4.73
N VAL A 248 14.02 -29.15 3.50
CA VAL A 248 13.20 -28.00 3.11
C VAL A 248 11.92 -27.94 3.95
N ILE A 249 11.26 -29.07 4.21
CA ILE A 249 10.08 -29.11 5.10
C ILE A 249 10.44 -28.65 6.52
N GLY A 250 11.57 -29.12 7.08
CA GLY A 250 12.00 -28.68 8.41
C GLY A 250 12.38 -27.20 8.48
N TYR A 251 12.93 -26.65 7.39
CA TYR A 251 13.15 -25.22 7.22
C TYR A 251 11.84 -24.42 7.21
N LEU A 252 10.87 -24.85 6.40
CA LEU A 252 9.56 -24.21 6.33
C LEU A 252 8.86 -24.21 7.69
N GLY A 253 9.02 -25.28 8.48
CA GLY A 253 8.46 -25.37 9.83
C GLY A 253 8.99 -24.34 10.84
N ILE A 254 10.13 -23.68 10.58
CA ILE A 254 10.63 -22.57 11.43
C ILE A 254 10.32 -21.23 10.79
N VAL A 255 10.50 -21.13 9.47
CA VAL A 255 10.37 -19.87 8.73
C VAL A 255 8.91 -19.43 8.67
N TRP A 256 7.97 -20.34 8.44
CA TRP A 256 6.55 -19.99 8.35
C TRP A 256 6.01 -19.40 9.66
N PRO A 257 6.17 -20.04 10.84
CA PRO A 257 5.74 -19.44 12.09
C PRO A 257 6.37 -18.06 12.33
N TYR A 258 7.65 -17.89 12.02
CA TYR A 258 8.33 -16.61 12.16
C TYR A 258 7.73 -15.53 11.25
N LEU A 259 7.52 -15.84 9.96
CA LEU A 259 6.90 -14.91 9.02
C LEU A 259 5.46 -14.57 9.43
N ILE A 260 4.67 -15.57 9.84
CA ILE A 260 3.30 -15.37 10.31
C ILE A 260 3.27 -14.41 11.51
N ILE A 261 4.18 -14.60 12.47
CA ILE A 261 4.29 -13.70 13.63
C ILE A 261 4.64 -12.29 13.20
N LEU A 262 5.64 -12.12 12.32
CA LEU A 262 6.01 -10.79 11.81
C LEU A 262 4.88 -10.12 11.04
N THR A 263 4.17 -10.86 10.19
CA THR A 263 3.02 -10.33 9.43
C THR A 263 1.87 -9.98 10.35
N LEU A 264 1.62 -10.74 11.41
CA LEU A 264 0.59 -10.43 12.39
C LEU A 264 0.93 -9.15 13.17
N ILE A 265 2.17 -9.01 13.62
CA ILE A 265 2.63 -7.78 14.29
C ILE A 265 2.49 -6.59 13.34
N SER A 266 2.95 -6.75 12.10
CA SER A 266 2.86 -5.71 11.07
C SER A 266 1.39 -5.33 10.82
N ALA A 267 0.51 -6.31 10.62
CA ALA A 267 -0.91 -6.09 10.36
C ALA A 267 -1.62 -5.40 11.53
N VAL A 268 -1.24 -5.73 12.77
CA VAL A 268 -1.78 -5.03 13.96
C VAL A 268 -1.34 -3.57 13.95
N VAL A 269 -0.05 -3.28 13.71
CA VAL A 269 0.43 -1.89 13.68
C VAL A 269 -0.18 -1.11 12.53
N THR A 270 -0.16 -1.65 11.31
CA THR A 270 -0.72 -0.98 10.13
C THR A 270 -2.23 -0.86 10.19
N GLY A 271 -2.93 -1.77 10.86
CA GLY A 271 -4.37 -1.70 11.05
C GLY A 271 -4.80 -0.64 12.06
N PHE A 272 -3.96 -0.28 13.04
CA PHE A 272 -4.26 0.78 14.00
C PHE A 272 -3.75 2.16 13.58
N ALA A 273 -2.62 2.20 12.85
CA ALA A 273 -1.99 3.44 12.45
C ALA A 273 -2.14 3.74 10.95
N GLY A 274 -2.85 2.91 10.19
CA GLY A 274 -3.15 3.19 8.79
C GLY A 274 -4.14 4.33 8.63
N PRO A 275 -4.20 4.92 7.42
CA PRO A 275 -5.24 5.87 7.08
C PRO A 275 -6.60 5.18 7.27
N GLY A 276 -7.50 5.85 7.99
CA GLY A 276 -8.89 5.44 8.11
C GLY A 276 -9.74 6.15 7.08
N ASP A 277 -10.97 5.67 6.91
CA ASP A 277 -12.08 6.51 6.46
C ASP A 277 -12.51 7.45 7.60
#